data_AF-A0A538KWR3-F1
#
_entry.id   AF-A0A538KWR3-F1
#
_cell.length_a   1.000
_cell.length_b   1.000
_cell.length_c   1.000
_cell.angle_alpha   90.00
_cell.angle_beta   90.00
_cell.angle_gamma   90.00
#
_symmetry.space_group_name_H-M   'P 1'
#
loop_
_entity.id
_entity.type
_entity.pdbx_description
1 polymer ?
#
loop_
_entity_poly.entity_id
_entity_poly.type
_entity_poly.pdbx_seq_one_letter_code
_entity_poly.pdbx_strand_id
1 'polypeptide(L)' 'MTFSEWIEFAKANVRKEEGQTMAEYGVVLAVITLGIVATLVALSGGIDGALNSVIGKL' A
#
# COMPACT_ATOMS: atom_id res chain seq x y z
N MET A 1 37.03 9.58 -18.87
CA MET A 1 35.63 9.98 -18.65
C MET A 1 35.20 10.89 -19.78
N THR A 2 34.32 10.40 -20.64
CA THR A 2 33.82 11.14 -21.81
C THR A 2 32.55 11.91 -21.46
N PHE A 3 32.23 12.98 -22.20
CA PHE A 3 31.03 13.80 -21.97
C PHE A 3 29.73 12.98 -22.01
N SER A 4 29.71 11.94 -22.84
CA SER A 4 28.59 11.00 -22.96
C SER A 4 28.36 10.19 -21.67
N GLU A 5 29.43 9.75 -21.00
CA GLU A 5 29.34 9.02 -19.73
C GLU A 5 28.75 9.90 -18.61
N TRP A 6 29.09 11.19 -18.57
CA TRP A 6 28.53 12.14 -17.61
C TRP A 6 27.01 12.34 -17.80
N ILE A 7 26.54 12.39 -19.04
CA ILE A 7 25.11 12.50 -19.34
C ILE A 7 24.37 11.19 -19.01
N GLU A 8 24.98 10.03 -19.26
CA GLU A 8 24.40 8.75 -18.86
C GLU A 8 24.28 8.61 -17.33
N PHE A 9 25.30 9.02 -16.59
CA PHE A 9 25.26 9.04 -15.12
C PHE A 9 24.17 9.98 -14.59
N ALA A 10 24.04 11.18 -15.16
CA ALA A 10 22.98 12.12 -14.79
C ALA A 10 21.58 11.52 -15.06
N LYS A 11 21.35 10.93 -16.24
CA LYS A 11 20.09 10.26 -16.58
C LYS A 11 19.79 9.07 -15.67
N ALA A 12 20.79 8.28 -15.31
CA ALA A 12 20.64 7.13 -14.43
C ALA A 12 20.23 7.55 -13.00
N ASN A 13 20.81 8.65 -12.50
CA ASN A 13 20.48 9.18 -11.18
C ASN A 13 19.08 9.83 -11.13
N VAL A 14 18.71 10.60 -12.16
CA VAL A 14 17.37 11.22 -12.27
C VAL A 14 16.27 10.14 -12.29
N ARG A 15 16.44 9.05 -13.04
CA ARG A 15 15.49 7.92 -13.05
C ARG A 15 15.38 7.20 -11.70
N LYS A 16 16.44 7.17 -10.89
CA LYS A 16 16.38 6.58 -9.55
C LYS A 16 15.56 7.44 -8.61
N GLU A 17 15.71 8.76 -8.64
CA GLU A 17 14.92 9.66 -7.78
C GLU A 17 13.41 9.61 -8.11
N GLU A 18 13.03 9.59 -9.39
CA GLU A 18 11.63 9.49 -9.81
C GLU A 18 11.01 8.12 -9.46
N GLY A 19 11.74 7.03 -9.69
CA GLY A 19 11.24 5.67 -9.41
C GLY A 19 11.22 5.31 -7.92
N GLN A 20 12.18 5.80 -7.14
CA GLN A 20 12.29 5.56 -5.70
C GLN A 20 11.20 6.32 -4.92
N THR A 21 10.90 7.56 -5.31
CA THR A 21 9.83 8.35 -4.69
C THR A 21 8.45 7.74 -4.94
N MET A 22 8.19 7.22 -6.15
CA MET A 22 6.93 6.52 -6.48
C MET A 22 6.79 5.18 -5.74
N ALA A 23 7.90 4.52 -5.41
CA ALA A 23 7.90 3.31 -4.61
C ALA A 23 7.50 3.60 -3.15
N GLU A 24 7.96 4.70 -2.56
CA GLU A 24 7.58 5.10 -1.21
C GLU A 24 6.07 5.36 -1.07
N TYR A 25 5.47 6.12 -2.00
CA TYR A 25 4.02 6.31 -2.04
C TYR A 25 3.26 5.01 -2.29
N GLY A 26 3.78 4.12 -3.15
CA GLY A 26 3.20 2.81 -3.40
C GLY A 26 3.17 1.91 -2.15
N VAL A 27 4.24 1.93 -1.35
CA VAL A 27 4.30 1.18 -0.09
C VAL A 27 3.31 1.73 0.93
N VAL A 28 3.21 3.06 1.08
CA VAL A 28 2.24 3.69 1.99
C VAL A 28 0.80 3.33 1.59
N LEU A 29 0.48 3.40 0.30
CA LEU A 29 -0.83 2.99 -0.21
C LEU A 29 -1.12 1.51 0.04
N ALA A 30 -0.12 0.63 -0.10
CA ALA A 30 -0.27 -0.80 0.19
C ALA A 30 -0.57 -1.04 1.67
N VAL A 31 0.16 -0.37 2.59
CA VAL A 31 -0.07 -0.48 4.03
C VAL A 31 -1.47 0.03 4.42
N ILE A 32 -1.89 1.17 3.87
CA ILE A 32 -3.24 1.72 4.10
C ILE A 32 -4.30 0.73 3.60
N THR A 33 -4.10 0.19 2.40
CA THR A 33 -5.02 -0.79 1.81
C THR A 33 -5.17 -2.03 2.69
N LEU A 34 -4.05 -2.57 3.18
CA LEU A 34 -4.07 -3.71 4.10
C LEU A 34 -4.79 -3.38 5.41
N GLY A 35 -4.57 -2.19 5.98
CA GLY A 35 -5.27 -1.73 7.17
C GLY A 35 -6.78 -1.61 6.98
N ILE A 36 -7.22 -1.07 5.84
CA ILE A 36 -8.65 -0.96 5.49
C ILE A 36 -9.26 -2.34 5.35
N VAL A 37 -8.64 -3.24 4.58
CA VAL A 37 -9.15 -4.61 4.38
C VAL A 37 -9.25 -5.36 5.71
N ALA A 38 -8.22 -5.31 6.54
CA ALA A 38 -8.24 -5.95 7.86
C ALA A 38 -9.38 -5.41 8.75
N THR A 39 -9.59 -4.09 8.74
CA THR A 39 -10.66 -3.43 9.49
C THR A 39 -12.04 -3.87 9.01
N LEU A 40 -12.25 -3.93 7.70
CA LEU A 40 -13.53 -4.36 7.12
C LEU A 40 -13.83 -5.84 7.41
N VAL A 41 -12.83 -6.71 7.37
CA VAL A 41 -12.97 -8.12 7.74
C VAL A 41 -13.35 -8.26 9.21
N ALA A 42 -12.67 -7.54 10.10
CA ALA A 42 -12.99 -7.55 11.53
C ALA A 42 -14.40 -7.03 11.82
N LEU A 43 -14.81 -5.95 11.13
CA LEU A 43 -16.15 -5.40 11.24
C LEU A 43 -17.22 -6.40 10.77
N SER A 44 -17.01 -7.05 9.62
CA SER A 44 -17.93 -8.08 9.10
C SER A 44 -18.12 -9.20 10.12
N GLY A 45 -17.02 -9.73 10.66
CA GLY A 45 -17.10 -10.78 11.68
C GLY A 45 -17.82 -10.32 12.96
N GLY A 46 -17.62 -9.08 13.39
CA GLY A 46 -18.33 -8.49 14.52
C GLY A 46 -19.85 -8.37 14.28
N ILE A 47 -20.25 -7.96 13.08
CA ILE A 47 -21.66 -7.87 12.68
C ILE A 47 -22.28 -9.28 12.66
N ASP A 48 -21.64 -10.24 12.01
CA ASP A 48 -22.14 -11.62 11.93
C ASP A 48 -22.30 -12.23 13.33
N GLY A 49 -21.33 -12.00 14.23
CA GLY A 49 -21.42 -12.44 15.62
C GLY A 49 -22.59 -11.81 16.37
N ALA A 50 -22.83 -10.51 16.19
CA ALA A 50 -23.95 -9.81 16.80
C ALA A 50 -25.30 -10.34 16.28
N LEU A 51 -25.43 -10.55 14.97
CA LEU A 51 -26.64 -11.10 14.36
C LEU A 51 -26.93 -12.51 14.85
N ASN A 52 -25.92 -13.39 14.88
CA ASN A 52 -26.07 -14.76 15.37
C ASN A 52 -26.47 -14.81 16.85
N SER A 53 -26.00 -13.86 17.67
CA SER A 53 -26.40 -13.74 19.08
C SER A 53 -27.88 -13.39 19.25
N VAL A 54 -28.45 -12.59 18.34
CA VAL A 54 -29.89 -12.28 18.33
C VAL A 54 -30.70 -13.47 17.83
N ILE A 55 -30.24 -14.11 16.74
CA ILE A 55 -30.90 -15.29 16.16
C ILE A 55 -30.98 -16.42 17.19
N GLY A 56 -29.92 -16.68 17.94
CA GLY A 56 -29.92 -17.74 18.97
C GLY A 56 -30.81 -17.48 20.18
N LYS A 57 -31.40 -16.27 20.30
CA LYS A 57 -32.34 -15.90 21.38
C LYS A 57 -33.81 -15.96 20.94
N LEU A 58 -34.07 -16.12 19.65
CA LEU A 58 -35.40 -16.35 19.07
C LEU A 58 -35.73 -17.85 19.13
#